data_AF-A0A8J4T6P5-F1
#
_entry.id   AF-A0A8J4T6P5-F1
#
_cell.length_a   1.000
_cell.length_b   1.000
_cell.length_c   1.000
_cell.angle_alpha   90.00
_cell.angle_beta   90.00
_cell.angle_gamma   90.00
#
_symmetry.space_group_name_H-M   'P 1'
#
loop_
_entity.id
_entity.type
_entity.pdbx_description
1 polymer ?
#
loop_
_entity_poly.entity_id
_entity_poly.type
_entity_poly.pdbx_seq_one_letter_code
_entity_poly.pdbx_strand_id
1 'polypeptide(L)'
;MRGRPKSGRLWKTVRNQRYSAIKQDKGIRVPFNKRLAASEEVKRVREIGHKLKEARAARKRAKRLKEEEKRRRKQENEKRSEIVVPIKNVAKIKRMKKTQLRNIVKR
;
A
#
# COMPACT_ATOMS: atom_id res chain seq x y z
N MET A 1 -39.52 39.59 38.46
CA MET A 1 -39.28 38.41 39.33
C MET A 1 -40.01 37.21 38.71
N ARG A 2 -39.42 36.01 38.60
CA ARG A 2 -40.16 34.85 38.09
C ARG A 2 -41.19 34.40 39.13
N GLY A 3 -42.42 34.11 38.69
CA GLY A 3 -43.50 33.65 39.56
C GLY A 3 -43.22 32.26 40.15
N ARG A 4 -43.73 32.00 41.36
CA ARG A 4 -43.60 30.70 42.03
C ARG A 4 -44.71 29.75 41.55
N PRO A 5 -44.41 28.49 41.20
CA PRO A 5 -45.44 27.51 40.82
C PRO A 5 -46.29 27.10 42.02
N LYS A 6 -47.57 26.79 41.76
CA LYS A 6 -48.57 26.45 42.80
C LYS A 6 -48.19 25.21 43.63
N SER A 7 -47.47 24.25 43.04
CA SER A 7 -46.99 23.04 43.71
C SER A 7 -45.77 23.26 44.61
N GLY A 8 -45.20 24.47 44.64
CA GLY A 8 -43.98 24.79 45.39
C GLY A 8 -42.70 24.18 44.82
N ARG A 9 -42.80 23.23 43.88
CA ARG A 9 -41.65 22.51 43.31
C ARG A 9 -41.38 22.97 41.88
N LEU A 10 -40.18 23.52 41.66
CA LEU A 10 -39.70 23.91 40.34
C LEU A 10 -39.15 22.66 39.61
N TRP A 11 -39.64 22.37 38.41
CA TRP A 11 -39.18 21.24 37.59
C TRP A 11 -37.72 21.38 37.13
N LYS A 12 -37.23 22.62 36.93
CA LYS A 12 -35.84 22.92 36.57
C LYS A 12 -35.23 23.91 37.54
N THR A 13 -33.96 23.73 37.88
CA THR A 13 -33.19 24.70 38.67
C THR A 13 -33.04 26.00 37.88
N VAL A 14 -33.48 27.10 38.48
CA VAL A 14 -33.34 28.42 37.86
C VAL A 14 -31.91 28.89 38.04
N ARG A 15 -31.22 29.12 36.92
CA ARG A 15 -29.86 29.67 36.95
C ARG A 15 -29.92 31.17 37.26
N ASN A 16 -29.59 31.53 38.50
CA ASN A 16 -29.61 32.92 38.97
C ASN A 16 -28.32 33.70 38.62
N GLN A 17 -27.25 33.00 38.24
CA GLN A 17 -25.97 33.61 37.87
C GLN A 17 -25.89 33.89 36.36
N ARG A 18 -25.33 35.05 36.00
CA ARG A 18 -25.07 35.46 34.60
C ARG A 18 -24.13 34.47 33.90
N TYR A 19 -24.20 34.41 32.56
CA TYR A 19 -23.31 33.53 31.78
C TYR A 19 -21.83 33.82 32.01
N SER A 20 -21.49 35.10 32.14
CA SER A 20 -20.14 35.61 32.44
C SER A 20 -19.56 35.17 33.80
N ALA A 21 -20.40 34.68 34.72
CA ALA A 21 -19.92 34.14 36.00
C ALA A 21 -19.27 32.76 35.85
N ILE A 22 -19.49 32.06 34.72
CA ILE A 22 -18.75 30.84 34.42
C ILE A 22 -17.37 31.24 33.93
N LYS A 23 -16.37 31.14 34.82
CA LYS A 23 -14.97 31.15 34.43
C LYS A 23 -14.69 29.87 33.64
N GLN A 24 -14.65 29.98 32.32
CA GLN A 24 -14.10 28.93 31.47
C GLN A 24 -12.59 28.92 31.68
N ASP A 25 -12.04 27.79 32.13
CA ASP A 25 -10.59 27.62 32.12
C ASP A 25 -10.11 27.68 30.67
N LYS A 26 -9.01 28.41 30.41
CA LYS A 26 -8.44 28.54 29.06
C LYS A 26 -7.72 27.26 28.61
N GLY A 27 -7.72 26.22 29.47
CA GLY A 27 -7.05 24.95 29.28
C GLY A 27 -5.53 25.09 29.34
N ILE A 28 -4.84 23.95 29.38
CA ILE A 28 -3.38 23.92 29.32
C ILE A 28 -2.95 24.27 27.89
N ARG A 29 -2.53 25.51 27.68
CA ARG A 29 -1.97 25.97 26.40
C ARG A 29 -0.54 25.50 26.28
N VAL A 30 -0.27 24.69 25.27
CA VAL A 30 1.09 24.28 24.93
C VAL A 30 1.84 25.52 24.40
N PRO A 31 3.04 25.84 24.92
CA PRO A 31 3.82 26.97 24.42
C PRO A 31 4.20 26.76 22.96
N PHE A 32 4.31 27.86 22.22
CA PHE A 32 4.54 27.86 20.77
C PHE A 32 5.74 26.99 20.35
N ASN A 33 6.85 27.08 21.08
CA ASN A 33 8.07 26.32 20.81
C ASN A 33 7.85 24.80 20.89
N LYS A 34 7.06 24.33 21.88
CA LYS A 34 6.73 22.90 22.00
C LYS A 34 5.85 22.43 20.84
N ARG A 35 4.94 23.29 20.35
CA ARG A 35 4.10 22.98 19.19
C ARG A 35 4.92 22.90 17.90
N LEU A 36 5.90 23.79 17.72
CA LEU A 36 6.83 23.72 16.60
C LEU A 36 7.66 22.44 16.62
N ALA A 37 8.27 22.11 17.76
CA ALA A 37 9.06 20.89 17.91
C ALA A 37 8.24 19.63 17.60
N ALA A 38 7.01 19.53 18.13
CA ALA A 38 6.10 18.42 17.82
C ALA A 38 5.74 18.36 16.33
N SER A 39 5.55 19.51 15.68
CA SER A 39 5.24 19.55 14.25
C SER A 39 6.42 19.10 13.39
N GLU A 40 7.64 19.47 13.77
CA GLU A 40 8.88 19.02 13.11
C GLU A 40 9.12 17.52 13.30
N GLU A 41 8.87 16.99 14.50
CA GLU A 41 8.95 15.56 14.75
C GLU A 41 7.96 14.76 13.89
N VAL A 42 6.69 15.21 13.82
CA VAL A 42 5.68 14.59 12.97
C VAL A 42 6.09 14.63 11.50
N LYS A 43 6.66 15.75 11.02
CA LYS A 43 7.18 15.85 9.64
C LYS A 43 8.31 14.84 9.40
N ARG A 44 9.30 14.76 10.29
CA ARG A 44 10.42 13.81 10.20
C ARG A 44 9.94 12.36 10.14
N VAL A 45 9.03 11.97 11.03
CA VAL A 45 8.48 10.60 11.06
C VAL A 45 7.71 10.30 9.77
N ARG A 46 6.92 11.25 9.26
CA ARG A 46 6.20 11.09 7.99
C ARG A 46 7.17 10.91 6.82
N GLU A 47 8.20 11.74 6.72
CA GLU A 47 9.20 11.64 5.65
C GLU A 47 9.92 10.29 5.66
N ILE A 48 10.29 9.78 6.84
CA ILE A 48 10.90 8.45 6.99
C ILE A 48 9.90 7.38 6.54
N GLY A 49 8.63 7.47 6.97
CA GLY A 49 7.57 6.55 6.55
C GLY A 49 7.34 6.54 5.03
N HIS A 50 7.35 7.72 4.41
CA HIS A 50 7.25 7.86 2.95
C HIS A 50 8.43 7.20 2.23
N LYS A 51 9.67 7.48 2.64
CA LYS A 51 10.88 6.87 2.06
C LYS A 51 10.83 5.33 2.15
N LEU A 52 10.40 4.77 3.28
CA LEU A 52 10.26 3.32 3.45
C LEU A 52 9.18 2.73 2.54
N LYS A 53 8.05 3.41 2.39
CA LYS A 53 6.96 2.98 1.50
C LYS A 53 7.39 3.01 0.03
N GLU A 54 8.11 4.05 -0.38
CA GLU A 54 8.66 4.20 -1.72
C GLU A 54 9.70 3.12 -2.03
N ALA A 55 10.65 2.88 -1.12
CA ALA A 55 11.64 1.81 -1.28
C ALA A 55 10.98 0.43 -1.43
N ARG A 56 9.94 0.15 -0.63
CA ARG A 56 9.16 -1.10 -0.73
C ARG A 56 8.43 -1.19 -2.08
N ALA A 57 7.83 -0.10 -2.54
CA ALA A 57 7.13 -0.04 -3.82
C ALA A 57 8.11 -0.23 -5.00
N ALA A 58 9.26 0.42 -4.97
CA ALA A 58 10.31 0.28 -5.98
C ALA A 58 10.81 -1.17 -6.07
N ARG A 59 11.06 -1.83 -4.92
CA ARG A 59 11.45 -3.25 -4.89
C ARG A 59 10.39 -4.16 -5.50
N LYS A 60 9.10 -3.92 -5.21
CA LYS A 60 7.99 -4.68 -5.81
C LYS A 60 7.89 -4.48 -7.32
N ARG A 61 8.01 -3.23 -7.80
CA ARG A 61 8.00 -2.91 -9.24
C ARG A 61 9.16 -3.59 -9.96
N ALA A 62 10.37 -3.51 -9.41
CA ALA A 62 11.55 -4.17 -9.97
C ALA A 62 11.37 -5.70 -10.05
N LYS A 63 10.78 -6.33 -9.02
CA LYS A 63 10.47 -7.76 -9.06
C LYS A 63 9.45 -8.10 -10.16
N ARG A 64 8.38 -7.32 -10.27
CA ARG A 64 7.35 -7.51 -11.31
C ARG A 64 7.95 -7.40 -12.71
N LEU A 65 8.75 -6.36 -12.97
CA LEU A 65 9.42 -6.17 -14.27
C LEU A 65 10.32 -7.36 -14.64
N LYS A 66 11.08 -7.88 -13.66
CA LYS A 66 11.91 -9.09 -13.86
C LYS A 66 11.08 -10.33 -14.18
N GLU A 67 9.94 -10.51 -13.51
CA GLU A 67 9.03 -11.63 -13.77
C GLU A 67 8.37 -11.53 -15.14
N GLU A 68 7.94 -10.32 -15.54
CA GLU A 68 7.38 -10.04 -16.85
C GLU A 68 8.39 -10.29 -17.96
N GLU A 69 9.64 -9.83 -17.79
CA GLU A 69 10.71 -10.10 -18.73
C GLU A 69 11.00 -11.60 -18.84
N LYS A 70 11.10 -12.31 -17.70
CA LYS A 70 11.30 -13.76 -17.69
C LYS A 70 10.15 -14.48 -18.41
N ARG A 71 8.91 -14.05 -18.19
CA ARG A 71 7.73 -14.60 -18.87
C ARG A 71 7.80 -14.35 -20.37
N ARG A 72 8.16 -13.13 -20.80
CA ARG A 72 8.34 -12.80 -22.22
C ARG A 72 9.41 -13.67 -22.88
N ARG A 73 10.59 -13.80 -22.24
CA ARG A 73 11.66 -14.68 -22.71
C ARG A 73 11.22 -16.14 -22.80
N LYS A 74 10.42 -16.62 -21.83
CA LYS A 74 9.87 -17.98 -21.87
C LYS A 74 8.93 -18.17 -23.06
N GLN A 75 8.01 -17.24 -23.29
CA GLN A 75 7.10 -17.28 -24.44
C GLN A 75 7.84 -17.21 -25.78
N GLU A 76 8.88 -16.38 -25.89
CA GLU A 76 9.73 -16.31 -27.07
C GLU A 76 10.50 -17.62 -27.29
N ASN A 77 11.02 -18.23 -26.22
CA ASN A 77 11.69 -19.52 -26.29
C ASN A 77 10.72 -20.65 -26.67
N GLU A 78 9.49 -20.63 -26.15
CA GLU A 78 8.42 -21.57 -26.53
C GLU A 78 8.12 -21.45 -28.03
N LYS A 79 7.89 -20.22 -28.53
CA LYS A 79 7.70 -19.97 -29.97
C LYS A 79 8.89 -20.42 -30.82
N ARG A 80 10.12 -20.14 -30.39
CA ARG A 80 11.33 -20.59 -31.10
C ARG A 80 11.48 -22.11 -31.08
N SER A 81 11.12 -22.75 -29.97
CA SER A 81 11.17 -24.22 -29.85
C SER A 81 10.07 -24.91 -30.67
N GLU A 82 8.97 -24.22 -30.93
CA GLU A 82 7.90 -24.69 -31.80
C GLU A 82 8.31 -24.68 -33.28
N ILE A 83 9.26 -23.83 -33.68
CA ILE A 83 9.85 -23.82 -35.02
C ILE A 83 10.75 -25.06 -35.15
N VAL A 84 10.18 -26.15 -35.65
CA VAL A 84 10.89 -27.41 -35.87
C VAL A 84 11.43 -27.48 -37.30
N VAL A 85 12.63 -28.03 -37.47
CA VAL A 85 13.18 -28.35 -38.79
C VAL A 85 12.60 -29.71 -39.25
N PRO A 86 11.85 -29.76 -40.36
CA PRO A 86 11.32 -31.02 -40.88
C PRO A 86 12.44 -31.93 -41.37
N ILE A 87 12.51 -33.16 -40.83
CA ILE A 87 13.48 -34.17 -41.26
C ILE A 87 12.93 -34.90 -42.49
N LYS A 88 13.33 -34.45 -43.68
CA LYS A 88 12.89 -35.06 -44.96
C LYS A 88 13.52 -36.42 -45.23
N ASN A 89 14.74 -36.66 -44.74
CA ASN A 89 15.48 -37.90 -45.00
C ASN A 89 15.55 -38.78 -43.74
N VAL A 90 14.88 -39.93 -43.79
CA VAL A 90 14.81 -40.94 -42.71
C VAL A 90 16.15 -41.61 -42.38
N ALA A 91 17.11 -41.65 -43.31
CA ALA A 91 18.44 -42.19 -43.01
C ALA A 91 19.21 -41.33 -42.00
N LYS A 92 18.87 -40.03 -41.87
CA LYS A 92 19.48 -39.14 -40.87
C LYS A 92 19.09 -39.56 -39.45
N ILE A 93 17.85 -39.99 -39.21
CA ILE A 93 17.38 -40.44 -37.89
C ILE A 93 18.24 -41.59 -37.38
N LYS A 94 18.58 -42.55 -38.25
CA LYS A 94 19.40 -43.72 -37.90
C LYS A 94 20.85 -43.36 -37.53
N ARG A 95 21.35 -42.19 -37.95
CA ARG A 95 22.73 -41.71 -37.69
C ARG A 95 22.82 -40.73 -36.51
N MET A 96 21.70 -40.29 -35.95
CA MET A 96 21.68 -39.32 -34.86
C MET A 96 22.00 -39.96 -33.50
N LYS A 97 22.55 -39.17 -32.58
CA LYS A 97 22.82 -39.61 -31.21
C LYS A 97 21.51 -39.80 -30.43
N LYS A 98 21.51 -40.72 -29.46
CA LYS A 98 20.34 -41.04 -28.61
C LYS A 98 19.75 -39.82 -27.90
N THR A 99 20.56 -38.81 -27.59
CA THR A 99 20.11 -37.53 -26.98
C THR A 99 19.33 -36.65 -27.95
N GLN A 100 19.70 -36.62 -29.23
CA GLN A 100 19.03 -35.81 -30.25
C GLN A 100 17.68 -36.40 -30.67
N LEU A 101 17.57 -37.74 -30.65
CA LEU A 101 16.32 -38.46 -30.95
C LEU A 101 15.20 -38.13 -29.96
N ARG A 102 15.52 -37.75 -28.71
CA ARG A 102 14.53 -37.42 -27.66
C ARG A 102 13.67 -36.20 -27.97
N ASN A 103 14.17 -35.30 -28.82
CA ASN A 103 13.48 -34.06 -29.18
C ASN A 103 12.68 -34.19 -30.50
N ILE A 104 12.75 -35.34 -31.19
CA ILE A 104 12.00 -35.59 -32.42
C ILE A 104 10.58 -35.97 -32.04
N VAL A 105 9.60 -35.20 -32.52
CA VAL A 105 8.17 -35.46 -32.32
C VAL A 105 7.55 -35.83 -33.66
N LYS A 106 6.71 -36.86 -33.67
CA LYS A 106 5.85 -37.19 -34.81
C LYS A 106 4.63 -36.25 -34.76
N ARG A 107 4.52 -35.33 -35.71
CA ARG A 107 3.33 -34.48 -35.93
C ARG A 107 2.58 -35.01 -37.15
#